data_AF-A0A2T3ZIU6-F1
#
_entry.id   AF-A0A2T3ZIU6-F1
#
_cell.length_a   1.000
_cell.length_b   1.000
_cell.length_c   1.000
_cell.angle_alpha   90.00
_cell.angle_beta   90.00
_cell.angle_gamma   90.00
#
_symmetry.space_group_name_H-M   'P 1'
#
loop_
_entity.id
_entity.type
_entity.pdbx_description
1 polymer ?
#
loop_
_entity_poly.entity_id
_entity_poly.type
_entity_poly.pdbx_seq_one_letter_code
_entity_poly.pdbx_strand_id
1 'polypeptide(L)'
;MEELTPITSLRSLILDLPPSCAEFCPAHPEYLVVGTYNLQKDDNAEAAASEDQEEGNARAAPKPQSRNGSLVVLKTEGDDM
;
A
#
# COMPACT_ATOMS: atom_id res chain seq x y z
N MET A 1 22.00 -7.24 -36.25
CA MET A 1 20.69 -7.14 -35.58
C MET A 1 20.97 -7.54 -34.15
N GLU A 2 21.08 -6.58 -33.25
CA GLU A 2 21.38 -6.89 -31.84
C GLU A 2 20.15 -7.57 -31.23
N GLU A 3 20.34 -8.79 -30.69
CA GLU A 3 19.32 -9.46 -29.89
C GLU A 3 19.16 -8.71 -28.57
N LEU A 4 17.98 -8.14 -28.34
CA LEU A 4 17.61 -7.58 -27.05
C LEU A 4 17.27 -8.74 -26.11
N THR A 5 18.18 -9.03 -25.18
CA THR A 5 17.92 -10.00 -24.11
C THR A 5 16.89 -9.41 -23.13
N PRO A 6 15.85 -10.17 -22.76
CA PRO A 6 14.87 -9.70 -21.80
C PRO A 6 15.54 -9.43 -20.45
N ILE A 7 15.25 -8.26 -19.85
CA ILE A 7 15.65 -8.00 -18.47
C ILE A 7 14.90 -8.98 -17.56
N THR A 8 15.64 -9.81 -16.84
CA THR A 8 15.09 -10.76 -15.88
C THR A 8 15.11 -10.17 -14.47
N SER A 9 14.11 -10.51 -13.65
CA SER A 9 14.07 -10.08 -12.25
C SER A 9 15.17 -10.78 -11.45
N LEU A 10 16.04 -10.00 -10.80
CA LEU A 10 17.06 -10.53 -9.90
C LEU A 10 16.45 -11.01 -8.57
N ARG A 11 15.45 -10.28 -8.06
CA ARG A 11 14.77 -10.53 -6.78
C ARG A 11 13.31 -10.10 -6.86
N SER A 12 12.46 -10.81 -6.13
CA SER A 12 11.05 -10.48 -5.94
C SER A 12 10.68 -10.65 -4.47
N LEU A 13 9.88 -9.74 -3.94
CA LEU A 13 9.38 -9.76 -2.58
C LEU A 13 7.88 -9.48 -2.60
N ILE A 14 7.10 -10.35 -1.95
CA ILE A 14 5.67 -10.15 -1.74
C ILE A 14 5.49 -9.52 -0.37
N LEU A 15 4.72 -8.42 -0.31
CA LEU A 15 4.40 -7.72 0.92
C LEU A 15 3.06 -8.18 1.48
N ASP A 16 2.91 -8.14 2.80
CA ASP A 16 1.66 -8.50 3.50
C ASP A 16 0.52 -7.53 3.21
N LEU A 17 0.85 -6.27 2.91
CA LEU A 17 -0.10 -5.22 2.52
C LEU A 17 0.29 -4.63 1.16
N PRO A 18 -0.69 -4.17 0.35
CA PRO A 18 -0.41 -3.55 -0.93
C PRO A 18 0.53 -2.33 -0.80
N PRO A 19 1.59 -2.23 -1.62
CA PRO A 19 2.45 -1.06 -1.64
C PRO A 19 1.68 0.14 -2.19
N SER A 20 1.88 1.29 -1.57
CA SER A 20 1.25 2.56 -1.95
C SER A 20 2.25 3.54 -2.54
N CYS A 21 3.50 3.53 -2.05
CA CYS A 21 4.59 4.30 -2.62
C CYS A 21 5.92 3.54 -2.45
N ALA A 22 6.90 3.87 -3.30
CA ALA A 22 8.26 3.40 -3.18
C ALA A 22 9.22 4.52 -3.60
N GLU A 23 10.28 4.75 -2.83
CA GLU A 23 11.23 5.83 -3.07
C GLU A 23 12.64 5.44 -2.61
N PHE A 24 13.66 5.81 -3.41
CA PHE A 24 15.05 5.72 -3.00
C PHE A 24 15.42 6.90 -2.11
N CYS A 25 16.18 6.65 -1.04
CA CYS A 25 16.62 7.73 -0.17
C CYS A 25 17.66 8.61 -0.88
N PRO A 26 17.43 9.93 -1.07
CA PRO A 26 18.42 10.78 -1.75
C PRO A 26 19.77 10.87 -1.02
N ALA A 27 19.76 10.73 0.32
CA ALA A 27 20.97 10.73 1.14
C ALA A 27 21.67 9.36 1.15
N HIS A 28 20.94 8.27 0.88
CA HIS A 28 21.44 6.90 0.86
C HIS A 28 20.83 6.12 -0.31
N PRO A 29 21.35 6.32 -1.54
CA PRO A 29 20.77 5.76 -2.77
C PRO A 29 20.71 4.22 -2.81
N GLU A 30 21.47 3.56 -1.94
CA GLU A 30 21.44 2.10 -1.77
C GLU A 30 20.22 1.60 -0.97
N TYR A 31 19.35 2.50 -0.50
CA TYR A 31 18.14 2.14 0.23
C TYR A 31 16.89 2.54 -0.53
N LEU A 32 16.02 1.55 -0.71
CA LEU A 32 14.65 1.70 -1.19
C LEU A 32 13.70 1.58 0.00
N VAL A 33 12.83 2.56 0.18
CA VAL A 33 11.74 2.50 1.16
C VAL A 33 10.44 2.23 0.43
N VAL A 34 9.71 1.20 0.84
CA VAL A 34 8.37 0.89 0.33
C VAL A 34 7.35 1.14 1.44
N GLY A 35 6.43 2.05 1.19
CA GLY A 35 5.33 2.36 2.09
C GLY A 35 4.08 1.59 1.73
N THR A 36 3.46 0.95 2.70
CA THR A 36 2.13 0.35 2.57
C THR A 36 1.10 1.23 3.27
N TYR A 37 -0.11 1.24 2.71
CA TYR A 37 -1.24 1.94 3.29
C TYR A 37 -2.43 1.00 3.28
N ASN A 38 -3.07 0.84 4.43
CA ASN A 38 -4.24 0.01 4.59
C ASN A 38 -5.33 0.77 5.33
N LEU A 39 -6.52 0.68 4.77
CA LEU A 39 -7.72 1.27 5.31
C LEU A 39 -8.42 0.23 6.17
N GLN A 40 -8.45 0.45 7.48
CA GLN A 40 -9.11 -0.48 8.36
C GLN A 40 -10.63 -0.31 8.19
N LYS A 41 -11.28 -1.42 7.82
CA LYS A 41 -12.71 -1.54 7.94
C LYS A 41 -13.02 -1.90 9.38
N ASP A 42 -13.90 -1.14 10.02
CA ASP A 42 -14.51 -1.57 11.26
C ASP A 42 -15.61 -2.57 10.88
N ASP A 43 -15.40 -3.86 11.13
CA ASP A 43 -16.40 -4.92 10.85
C ASP A 43 -17.73 -4.68 11.59
N ASN A 44 -17.70 -3.88 12.66
CA ASN A 44 -18.88 -3.47 13.43
C ASN A 44 -19.68 -2.32 12.77
N ALA A 45 -19.15 -1.69 11.72
CA ALA A 45 -19.82 -0.61 11.00
C ALA A 45 -20.71 -1.11 9.85
N GLU A 46 -20.42 -2.29 9.29
CA GLU A 46 -21.19 -2.86 8.17
C GLU A 46 -22.55 -3.41 8.63
N ALA A 47 -22.67 -3.94 9.86
CA ALA A 47 -23.95 -4.43 10.40
C ALA A 47 -25.00 -3.32 10.64
N ALA A 48 -24.57 -2.09 10.91
CA ALA A 48 -25.46 -0.95 11.15
C ALA A 48 -25.88 -0.22 9.86
N ALA A 49 -25.20 -0.44 8.72
CA ALA A 49 -25.50 0.25 7.47
C ALA A 49 -26.57 -0.45 6.62
N SER A 50 -26.88 -1.72 6.92
CA SER A 50 -27.88 -2.53 6.21
C SER A 50 -29.30 -2.43 6.77
N GLU A 51 -29.50 -1.85 7.96
CA GLU A 51 -30.82 -1.72 8.59
C GLU A 51 -31.47 -0.33 8.44
N ASP A 52 -30.69 0.70 8.08
CA ASP A 52 -31.16 2.11 8.01
C ASP A 52 -31.50 2.60 6.58
N GLN A 53 -32.01 1.73 5.70
CA GLN A 53 -32.43 2.12 4.34
C GLN A 53 -33.93 2.37 4.16
N GLU A 54 -34.73 2.24 5.22
CA GLU A 54 -36.13 2.67 5.20
C GLU A 54 -36.32 3.84 6.17
N GLU A 55 -36.74 4.97 5.60
CA GLU A 55 -37.21 6.20 6.26
C GLU A 55 -36.16 7.27 6.65
N GLY A 56 -36.04 8.28 5.79
CA GLY A 56 -35.98 9.67 6.26
C GLY A 56 -34.60 10.29 6.45
N ASN A 57 -34.06 10.89 5.39
CA ASN A 57 -33.28 12.15 5.34
C ASN A 57 -32.54 12.63 6.62
N ALA A 58 -31.72 11.79 7.25
CA ALA A 58 -30.68 12.21 8.17
C ALA A 58 -29.34 11.73 7.61
N ARG A 59 -28.54 12.65 7.07
CA ARG A 59 -27.15 12.37 6.68
C ARG A 59 -26.38 12.00 7.95
N ALA A 60 -26.26 10.71 8.25
CA ALA A 60 -25.40 10.22 9.32
C ALA A 60 -23.99 10.81 9.12
N ALA A 61 -23.41 11.37 10.18
CA ALA A 61 -22.07 11.92 10.11
C ALA A 61 -21.08 10.82 9.68
N PRO A 62 -20.13 11.12 8.76
CA PRO A 62 -19.20 10.11 8.27
C PRO A 62 -18.41 9.54 9.46
N LYS A 63 -18.47 8.22 9.65
CA LYS A 63 -17.67 7.54 10.69
C LYS A 63 -16.18 7.81 10.44
N PRO A 64 -15.39 8.07 11.49
CA PRO A 64 -13.96 8.26 11.35
C PRO A 64 -13.33 6.97 10.86
N GLN A 65 -12.59 7.06 9.75
CA GLN A 65 -11.99 5.92 9.08
C GLN A 65 -10.56 5.70 9.61
N SER A 66 -10.30 4.53 10.22
CA SER A 66 -8.97 4.19 10.72
C SER A 66 -8.03 3.75 9.60
N ARG A 67 -6.73 4.04 9.77
CA ARG A 67 -5.68 3.83 8.77
C ARG A 67 -4.46 3.24 9.46
N ASN A 68 -3.87 2.22 8.87
CA ASN A 68 -2.58 1.69 9.28
C ASN A 68 -1.71 1.38 8.05
N GLY A 69 -0.49 0.92 8.28
CA GLY A 69 0.48 0.66 7.23
C GLY A 69 1.84 0.30 7.82
N SER A 70 2.81 0.12 6.94
CA SER A 70 4.17 -0.23 7.31
C SER A 70 5.16 0.45 6.37
N LEU A 71 6.39 0.65 6.87
CA LEU A 71 7.53 1.04 6.05
C LEU A 71 8.48 -0.16 5.98
N VAL A 72 8.78 -0.60 4.77
CA VAL A 72 9.75 -1.66 4.50
C VAL A 72 11.00 -1.02 3.92
N VAL A 73 12.13 -1.20 4.59
CA VAL A 73 13.43 -0.68 4.13
C VAL A 73 14.21 -1.83 3.52
N LEU A 74 14.54 -1.68 2.23
CA LEU A 74 15.32 -2.63 1.46
C LEU A 74 16.66 -2.00 1.12
N LYS A 75 17.74 -2.75 1.30
CA LYS A 75 19.06 -2.36 0.80
C LYS A 75 19.28 -3.03 -0.55
N THR A 76 19.66 -2.26 -1.57
CA THR A 76 20.07 -2.79 -2.87
C THR A 76 21.52 -3.25 -2.79
N GLU A 77 21.80 -4.46 -3.27
CA GLU A 77 23.16 -4.99 -3.40
C GLU A 77 23.57 -4.93 -4.87
N GLY A 78 24.54 -4.07 -5.19
CA GLY A 78 25.09 -3.88 -6.54
C GLY A 78 24.96 -2.45 -7.06
N ASP A 79 25.86 -2.08 -7.98
CA ASP A 79 25.87 -0.79 -8.72
C ASP A 79 24.99 -0.83 -9.99
N ASP A 80 24.34 -1.97 -10.28
CA ASP A 80 23.52 -2.14 -11.48
C ASP A 80 22.08 -1.65 -11.22
N MET A 81 21.86 -0.35 -11.45
CA MET A 81 20.57 0.20 -11.88
C MET A 81 20.55 0.43 -13.38
#